data_AF-A0A7C9EQJ4-F1
#
_entry.id   AF-A0A7C9EQJ4-F1
#
_cell.length_a   1.000
_cell.length_b   1.000
_cell.length_c   1.000
_cell.angle_alpha   90.00
_cell.angle_beta   90.00
_cell.angle_gamma   90.00
#
_symmetry.space_group_name_H-M   'P 1'
#
loop_
_entity.id
_entity.type
_entity.pdbx_description
1 polymer ?
#
loop_
_entity_poly.entity_id
_entity_poly.type
_entity_poly.pdbx_seq_one_letter_code
_entity_poly.pdbx_strand_id
1 'polypeptide(L)'
;VSKILLVGNDQSGTSTIYKQARVLYEVHFSDEERENMKFMIQRSLYGYLGRLLEGREQFEEESLTVRRRQSSDQPGPSAMSNVIQDKTEYTIGRTLKAFSDWLIKIMVSGNLDVNVPADTREYAPLVEELWKDAAIQATYSRKEELELPRVASYFLDRAVEIAKVDYEPSDTDILYAEGITTSDGLASMEFSFRQANQDVFRNQEEQPDPVL
;
A
#
# COMPACT_ATOMS: atom_id res chain seq x y z
N VAL A 1 -37.15 6.92 -5.95
CA VAL A 1 -35.75 6.80 -5.48
C VAL A 1 -35.38 5.33 -5.53
N SER A 2 -34.33 4.97 -6.26
CA SER A 2 -33.82 3.61 -6.35
C SER A 2 -32.57 3.50 -5.46
N LYS A 3 -32.43 2.42 -4.70
CA LYS A 3 -31.26 2.15 -3.86
C LYS A 3 -30.47 0.98 -4.44
N ILE A 4 -29.15 1.11 -4.45
CA ILE A 4 -28.22 0.06 -4.90
C ILE A 4 -27.38 -0.34 -3.70
N LEU A 5 -27.33 -1.62 -3.39
CA LEU A 5 -26.48 -2.18 -2.35
C LEU A 5 -25.33 -2.94 -3.00
N LEU A 6 -24.11 -2.57 -2.63
CA LEU A 6 -22.88 -3.21 -3.05
C LEU A 6 -22.43 -4.19 -1.96
N VAL A 7 -22.35 -5.47 -2.28
CA VAL A 7 -21.94 -6.54 -1.35
C VAL A 7 -20.88 -7.42 -2.01
N GLY A 8 -19.84 -7.75 -1.26
CA GLY A 8 -18.82 -8.71 -1.67
C GLY A 8 -17.93 -9.07 -0.50
N ASN A 9 -17.20 -10.17 -0.65
CA ASN A 9 -16.15 -10.55 0.31
C ASN A 9 -15.01 -9.52 0.31
N ASP A 10 -14.14 -9.60 1.31
CA ASP A 10 -12.92 -8.80 1.37
C ASP A 10 -12.14 -8.92 0.05
N GLN A 11 -11.59 -7.80 -0.42
CA GLN A 11 -10.82 -7.69 -1.67
C GLN A 11 -11.60 -7.98 -2.97
N SER A 12 -12.94 -8.10 -2.93
CA SER A 12 -13.78 -8.25 -4.13
C SER A 12 -13.80 -7.05 -5.10
N GLY A 13 -13.23 -5.90 -4.69
CA GLY A 13 -13.27 -4.65 -5.44
C GLY A 13 -14.53 -3.81 -5.23
N THR A 14 -15.40 -4.21 -4.30
CA THR A 14 -16.64 -3.49 -3.94
C THR A 14 -16.34 -2.03 -3.53
N SER A 15 -15.29 -1.82 -2.75
CA SER A 15 -14.84 -0.47 -2.37
C SER A 15 -14.37 0.34 -3.58
N THR A 16 -13.63 -0.29 -4.49
CA THR A 16 -13.15 0.35 -5.71
C THR A 16 -14.32 0.80 -6.58
N ILE A 17 -15.36 -0.02 -6.75
CA ILE A 17 -16.57 0.36 -7.50
C ILE A 17 -17.23 1.58 -6.87
N TYR A 18 -17.40 1.59 -5.54
CA TYR A 18 -17.97 2.73 -4.83
C TYR A 18 -17.16 4.01 -5.02
N LYS A 19 -15.84 3.94 -4.88
CA LYS A 19 -14.93 5.09 -5.04
C LYS A 19 -14.94 5.60 -6.49
N GLN A 20 -14.92 4.71 -7.48
CA GLN A 20 -15.04 5.06 -8.89
C GLN A 20 -16.38 5.73 -9.20
N ALA A 21 -17.47 5.24 -8.61
CA ALA A 21 -18.78 5.83 -8.78
C ALA A 21 -18.84 7.26 -8.19
N ARG A 22 -18.21 7.50 -7.03
CA ARG A 22 -18.06 8.86 -6.48
C ARG A 22 -17.33 9.79 -7.43
N VAL A 23 -16.22 9.35 -8.01
CA VAL A 23 -15.47 10.12 -9.02
C VAL A 23 -16.35 10.42 -10.24
N LEU A 24 -17.05 9.41 -10.77
CA LEU A 24 -17.90 9.54 -11.96
C LEU A 24 -19.07 10.54 -11.77
N TYR A 25 -19.65 10.56 -10.58
CA TYR A 25 -20.78 11.43 -10.23
C TYR A 25 -20.37 12.71 -9.50
N GLU A 26 -19.07 13.02 -9.46
CA GLU A 26 -18.51 14.24 -8.83
C GLU A 26 -18.91 14.39 -7.34
N VAL A 27 -19.08 13.25 -6.64
CA VAL A 27 -19.35 13.21 -5.20
C VAL A 27 -18.02 13.19 -4.43
N HIS A 28 -17.50 14.37 -4.13
CA HIS A 28 -16.22 14.52 -3.44
C HIS A 28 -16.23 13.92 -2.02
N PHE A 29 -15.09 13.35 -1.62
CA PHE A 29 -14.83 12.92 -0.24
C PHE A 29 -14.74 14.14 0.69
N SER A 30 -15.33 14.04 1.88
CA SER A 30 -15.17 15.06 2.91
C SER A 30 -13.73 15.08 3.45
N ASP A 31 -13.35 16.17 4.12
CA ASP A 31 -12.03 16.29 4.74
C ASP A 31 -11.78 15.18 5.78
N GLU A 32 -12.82 14.83 6.55
CA GLU A 32 -12.76 13.72 7.51
C GLU A 32 -12.55 12.36 6.83
N GLU A 33 -13.26 12.09 5.72
CA GLU A 33 -13.06 10.87 4.94
C GLU A 33 -11.64 10.80 4.38
N ARG A 34 -11.12 11.92 3.86
CA ARG A 34 -9.76 12.02 3.33
C ARG A 34 -8.71 11.77 4.41
N GLU A 35 -8.89 12.34 5.59
CA GLU A 35 -7.98 12.14 6.73
C GLU A 35 -8.02 10.68 7.23
N ASN A 36 -9.20 10.07 7.32
CA ASN A 36 -9.31 8.65 7.66
C ASN A 36 -8.62 7.73 6.63
N MET A 37 -8.77 8.04 5.33
CA MET A 37 -8.08 7.31 4.27
C MET A 37 -6.57 7.51 4.33
N LYS A 38 -6.10 8.72 4.65
CA LYS A 38 -4.67 9.01 4.87
C LYS A 38 -4.07 8.11 5.95
N PHE A 39 -4.72 8.04 7.12
CA PHE A 39 -4.27 7.15 8.21
C PHE A 39 -4.25 5.68 7.79
N MET A 40 -5.27 5.24 7.06
CA MET A 40 -5.36 3.87 6.55
C MET A 40 -4.24 3.54 5.57
N ILE A 41 -3.93 4.44 4.64
CA ILE A 41 -2.84 4.28 3.66
C ILE A 41 -1.49 4.22 4.37
N GLN A 42 -1.23 5.14 5.30
CA GLN A 42 0.02 5.14 6.06
C GLN A 42 0.18 3.86 6.88
N ARG A 43 -0.89 3.42 7.55
CA ARG A 43 -0.89 2.15 8.28
C ARG A 43 -0.59 0.97 7.37
N SER A 44 -1.24 0.88 6.20
CA SER A 44 -0.95 -0.14 5.20
C SER A 44 0.51 -0.12 4.76
N LEU A 45 1.07 1.07 4.51
CA LEU A 45 2.49 1.23 4.18
C LEU A 45 3.40 0.61 5.25
N TYR A 46 3.21 0.94 6.52
CA TYR A 46 4.01 0.37 7.62
C TYR A 46 3.84 -1.15 7.70
N GLY A 47 2.64 -1.66 7.44
CA GLY A 47 2.37 -3.10 7.33
C GLY A 47 3.10 -3.78 6.16
N TYR A 48 3.32 -3.07 5.04
CA TYR A 48 4.10 -3.59 3.92
C TYR A 48 5.60 -3.52 4.19
N LEU A 49 6.07 -2.44 4.81
CA LEU A 49 7.47 -2.28 5.21
C LEU A 49 7.90 -3.36 6.22
N GLY A 50 7.05 -3.69 7.20
CA GLY A 50 7.41 -4.76 8.13
C GLY A 50 7.38 -6.15 7.50
N ARG A 51 6.50 -6.44 6.53
CA ARG A 51 6.58 -7.67 5.73
C ARG A 51 7.89 -7.76 4.93
N LEU A 52 8.37 -6.64 4.38
CA LEU A 52 9.69 -6.60 3.75
C LEU A 52 10.81 -6.87 4.75
N LEU A 53 10.70 -6.34 5.97
CA LEU A 53 11.68 -6.60 7.02
C LEU A 53 11.72 -8.07 7.44
N GLU A 54 10.56 -8.71 7.59
CA GLU A 54 10.44 -10.15 7.86
C GLU A 54 11.05 -10.97 6.71
N GLY A 55 10.68 -10.65 5.46
CA GLY A 55 11.23 -11.30 4.28
C GLY A 55 12.75 -11.15 4.17
N ARG A 56 13.29 -9.99 4.57
CA ARG A 56 14.74 -9.75 4.63
C ARG A 56 15.43 -10.68 5.64
N GLU A 57 14.85 -10.92 6.80
CA GLU A 57 15.41 -11.87 7.79
C GLU A 57 15.41 -13.30 7.25
N GLN A 58 14.33 -13.70 6.58
CA GLN A 58 14.24 -15.00 5.95
C GLN A 58 15.32 -15.18 4.87
N PHE A 59 15.47 -14.20 3.97
CA PHE A 59 16.47 -14.28 2.89
C PHE A 59 17.91 -14.23 3.40
N GLU A 60 18.17 -13.52 4.50
CA GLU A 60 19.47 -13.54 5.18
C GLU A 60 19.80 -14.95 5.70
N GLU A 61 18.86 -15.60 6.38
CA GLU A 61 19.03 -16.97 6.86
C GLU A 61 19.23 -17.96 5.70
N GLU A 62 18.43 -17.87 4.64
CA GLU A 62 18.59 -18.68 3.42
C GLU A 62 20.00 -18.55 2.83
N SER A 63 20.50 -17.33 2.64
CA SER A 63 21.83 -17.06 2.08
C SER A 63 22.95 -17.66 2.94
N LEU A 64 22.84 -17.54 4.27
CA LEU A 64 23.80 -18.12 5.22
C LEU A 64 23.77 -19.65 5.19
N THR A 65 22.60 -20.28 5.10
CA THR A 65 22.50 -21.74 5.03
C THR A 65 23.12 -22.30 3.75
N VAL A 66 22.92 -21.64 2.61
CA VAL A 66 23.52 -22.04 1.32
C VAL A 66 25.05 -21.97 1.39
N ARG A 67 25.60 -20.89 1.96
CA ARG A 67 27.06 -20.73 2.11
C ARG A 67 27.68 -21.80 3.02
N ARG A 68 27.01 -22.15 4.13
CA ARG A 68 27.48 -23.23 5.04
C ARG A 68 27.55 -24.58 4.35
N ARG A 69 26.55 -24.92 3.51
CA ARG A 69 26.55 -26.17 2.74
C ARG A 69 27.74 -26.22 1.77
N GLN A 70 27.98 -25.15 1.01
CA GLN A 70 29.08 -25.06 0.05
C GLN A 70 30.48 -25.17 0.70
N SER A 71 30.65 -24.67 1.94
CA SER A 71 31.92 -24.78 2.67
C SER A 71 32.23 -26.19 3.20
N SER A 72 31.21 -27.04 3.39
CA SER A 72 31.39 -28.41 3.91
C SER A 72 31.86 -29.41 2.84
N ASP A 73 31.77 -29.06 1.56
CA ASP A 73 32.09 -29.94 0.44
C ASP A 73 33.56 -29.82 -0.04
N GLN A 74 34.40 -29.00 0.60
CA GLN A 74 35.84 -28.89 0.29
C GLN A 74 36.75 -29.51 1.37
N PRO A 75 37.57 -30.54 1.05
CA PRO A 75 38.60 -31.04 1.95
C PRO A 75 39.92 -30.28 1.72
N GLY A 76 40.35 -29.43 2.67
CA GLY A 76 41.68 -28.80 2.62
C GLY A 76 42.04 -27.94 3.84
N PRO A 77 43.30 -27.98 4.34
CA PRO A 77 43.70 -27.27 5.55
C PRO A 77 44.09 -25.83 5.22
N SER A 78 43.16 -24.90 5.39
CA SER A 78 43.48 -23.46 5.50
C SER A 78 42.53 -22.83 6.52
N ALA A 79 42.52 -23.41 7.72
CA ALA A 79 42.19 -22.64 8.90
C ALA A 79 43.30 -21.60 9.06
N MET A 80 42.94 -20.32 9.13
CA MET A 80 43.80 -19.13 9.34
C MET A 80 43.87 -18.19 8.12
N SER A 81 42.72 -17.73 7.63
CA SER A 81 42.47 -16.30 7.35
C SER A 81 41.14 -16.20 6.63
N ASN A 82 40.05 -16.21 7.38
CA ASN A 82 38.74 -15.79 6.91
C ASN A 82 37.89 -15.50 8.15
N VAL A 83 38.29 -14.47 8.90
CA VAL A 83 37.30 -13.61 9.57
C VAL A 83 36.57 -12.88 8.43
N ILE A 84 35.84 -13.65 7.61
CA ILE A 84 34.93 -13.09 6.62
C ILE A 84 33.85 -12.47 7.48
N GLN A 85 33.85 -11.15 7.50
CA GLN A 85 32.75 -10.35 8.00
C GLN A 85 31.47 -10.99 7.47
N ASP A 86 30.69 -11.60 8.35
CA ASP A 86 29.53 -12.46 8.05
C ASP A 86 28.35 -11.58 7.58
N LYS A 87 28.65 -10.73 6.60
CA LYS A 87 27.80 -9.69 6.04
C LYS A 87 27.21 -10.27 4.77
N THR A 88 25.91 -10.43 4.76
CA THR A 88 25.16 -10.80 3.56
C THR A 88 24.73 -9.53 2.83
N GLU A 89 24.19 -9.68 1.63
CA GLU A 89 23.51 -8.57 0.94
C GLU A 89 22.27 -8.08 1.71
N TYR A 90 21.78 -8.87 2.67
CA TYR A 90 20.62 -8.59 3.51
C TYR A 90 20.99 -8.00 4.89
N THR A 91 22.27 -7.69 5.14
CA THR A 91 22.67 -7.14 6.45
C THR A 91 22.33 -5.65 6.56
N ILE A 92 21.37 -5.33 7.43
CA ILE A 92 20.92 -3.95 7.69
C ILE A 92 21.87 -3.17 8.60
N GLY A 93 21.93 -1.85 8.44
CA GLY A 93 22.70 -0.96 9.32
C GLY A 93 22.22 -0.98 10.78
N ARG A 94 23.14 -0.81 11.75
CA ARG A 94 22.83 -0.82 13.20
C ARG A 94 21.78 0.21 13.61
N THR A 95 21.79 1.39 12.98
CA THR A 95 20.84 2.48 13.27
C THR A 95 19.40 2.07 12.94
N LEU A 96 19.21 1.39 11.81
CA LEU A 96 17.90 0.93 11.35
C LEU A 96 17.40 -0.32 12.09
N LYS A 97 18.30 -1.05 12.76
CA LYS A 97 17.93 -2.28 13.47
C LYS A 97 16.88 -2.04 14.54
N ALA A 98 17.03 -1.01 15.37
CA ALA A 98 16.07 -0.73 16.44
C ALA A 98 14.67 -0.41 15.90
N PHE A 99 14.60 0.39 14.84
CA PHE A 99 13.36 0.71 14.14
C PHE A 99 12.75 -0.53 13.47
N SER A 100 13.58 -1.35 12.84
CA SER A 100 13.15 -2.58 12.15
C SER A 100 12.58 -3.61 13.13
N ASP A 101 13.31 -3.90 14.21
CA ASP A 101 12.90 -4.84 15.25
C ASP A 101 11.58 -4.36 15.91
N TRP A 102 11.43 -3.05 16.12
CA TRP A 102 10.20 -2.44 16.63
C TRP A 102 9.01 -2.63 15.67
N LEU A 103 9.20 -2.36 14.38
CA LEU A 103 8.14 -2.45 13.37
C LEU A 103 7.64 -3.89 13.22
N ILE A 104 8.57 -4.86 13.14
CA ILE A 104 8.24 -6.30 13.10
C ILE A 104 7.47 -6.68 14.37
N LYS A 105 7.92 -6.24 15.55
CA LYS A 105 7.24 -6.56 16.81
C LYS A 105 5.81 -6.02 16.86
N ILE A 106 5.56 -4.79 16.40
CA ILE A 106 4.21 -4.22 16.35
C ILE A 106 3.32 -5.03 15.40
N MET A 107 3.87 -5.40 14.24
CA MET A 107 3.17 -6.21 13.25
C MET A 107 2.74 -7.57 13.80
N VAL A 108 3.66 -8.32 14.41
CA VAL A 108 3.38 -9.63 15.01
C VAL A 108 2.38 -9.52 16.16
N SER A 109 2.41 -8.43 16.90
CA SER A 109 1.47 -8.19 18.01
C SER A 109 0.05 -7.84 17.55
N GLY A 110 -0.19 -7.67 16.24
CA GLY A 110 -1.49 -7.27 15.70
C GLY A 110 -1.95 -5.87 16.12
N ASN A 111 -1.06 -5.07 16.71
CA ASN A 111 -1.39 -3.78 17.33
C ASN A 111 -1.07 -2.60 16.40
N LEU A 112 -1.09 -2.81 15.09
CA LEU A 112 -0.83 -1.73 14.13
C LEU A 112 -1.90 -0.62 14.25
N ASP A 113 -3.11 -0.95 14.72
CA ASP A 113 -4.25 -0.07 14.95
C ASP A 113 -4.11 0.80 16.21
N VAL A 114 -3.28 0.37 17.16
CA VAL A 114 -3.18 0.95 18.51
C VAL A 114 -1.81 1.56 18.77
N ASN A 115 -0.75 1.02 18.15
CA ASN A 115 0.64 1.34 18.47
C ASN A 115 1.42 1.98 17.33
N VAL A 116 0.89 2.08 16.10
CA VAL A 116 1.45 3.07 15.17
C VAL A 116 1.05 4.42 15.74
N PRO A 117 1.98 5.23 16.26
CA PRO A 117 1.63 6.47 16.92
C PRO A 117 0.79 7.32 15.95
N ALA A 118 -0.16 8.08 16.47
CA ALA A 118 -0.88 9.09 15.67
C ALA A 118 0.10 10.04 14.94
N ASP A 119 1.35 10.07 15.38
CA ASP A 119 2.49 10.73 14.77
C ASP A 119 3.40 9.74 13.99
N THR A 120 2.84 8.95 13.06
CA THR A 120 3.58 8.30 11.95
C THR A 120 4.60 9.23 11.28
N ARG A 121 4.32 10.53 11.40
CA ARG A 121 5.06 11.73 11.07
C ARG A 121 6.52 11.73 11.55
N GLU A 122 6.80 11.18 12.73
CA GLU A 122 8.16 11.22 13.30
C GLU A 122 9.12 10.21 12.66
N TYR A 123 8.58 9.19 11.98
CA TYR A 123 9.37 8.11 11.39
C TYR A 123 9.71 8.33 9.91
N ALA A 124 9.24 9.41 9.28
CA ALA A 124 9.50 9.67 7.86
C ALA A 124 11.01 9.60 7.49
N PRO A 125 11.95 10.18 8.26
CA PRO A 125 13.38 10.05 7.98
C PRO A 125 13.88 8.60 8.09
N LEU A 126 13.36 7.84 9.06
CA LEU A 126 13.71 6.43 9.25
C LEU A 126 13.16 5.55 8.12
N VAL A 127 11.96 5.85 7.62
CA VAL A 127 11.40 5.20 6.42
C VAL A 127 12.25 5.52 5.19
N GLU A 128 12.72 6.75 5.04
CA GLU A 128 13.60 7.14 3.94
C GLU A 128 14.95 6.41 3.99
N GLU A 129 15.59 6.36 5.17
CA GLU A 129 16.83 5.61 5.37
C GLU A 129 16.62 4.11 5.14
N LEU A 130 15.52 3.55 5.65
CA LEU A 130 15.17 2.14 5.47
C LEU A 130 14.96 1.81 3.99
N TRP A 131 14.18 2.62 3.28
CA TRP A 131 13.89 2.39 1.86
C TRP A 131 15.15 2.48 0.99
N LYS A 132 16.11 3.33 1.34
CA LYS A 132 17.39 3.44 0.63
C LYS A 132 18.40 2.33 0.98
N ASP A 133 18.16 1.56 2.03
CA ASP A 133 19.08 0.50 2.45
C ASP A 133 19.15 -0.62 1.40
N ALA A 134 20.38 -1.05 1.10
CA ALA A 134 20.65 -2.06 0.08
C ALA A 134 19.99 -3.41 0.38
N ALA A 135 19.88 -3.80 1.65
CA ALA A 135 19.23 -5.03 2.06
C ALA A 135 17.73 -4.98 1.76
N ILE A 136 17.10 -3.83 2.00
CA ILE A 136 15.66 -3.64 1.74
C ILE A 136 15.39 -3.64 0.25
N GLN A 137 16.21 -2.96 -0.55
CA GLN A 137 16.08 -2.98 -2.01
C GLN A 137 16.33 -4.38 -2.60
N ALA A 138 17.31 -5.13 -2.08
CA ALA A 138 17.55 -6.51 -2.47
C ALA A 138 16.34 -7.41 -2.14
N THR A 139 15.74 -7.26 -0.96
CA THR A 139 14.52 -7.96 -0.58
C THR A 139 13.34 -7.57 -1.46
N TYR A 140 13.15 -6.28 -1.73
CA TYR A 140 12.07 -5.78 -2.58
C TYR A 140 12.18 -6.27 -4.03
N SER A 141 13.40 -6.51 -4.55
CA SER A 141 13.60 -7.13 -5.86
C SER A 141 13.04 -8.56 -5.96
N ARG A 142 12.93 -9.25 -4.82
CA ARG A 142 12.36 -10.60 -4.65
C ARG A 142 10.94 -10.56 -4.06
N LYS A 143 10.24 -9.42 -4.14
CA LYS A 143 8.91 -9.24 -3.54
C LYS A 143 7.85 -10.27 -3.95
N GLU A 144 7.99 -10.91 -5.11
CA GLU A 144 7.08 -11.98 -5.57
C GLU A 144 7.19 -13.27 -4.75
N GLU A 145 8.28 -13.44 -4.00
CA GLU A 145 8.47 -14.53 -3.03
C GLU A 145 7.83 -14.21 -1.67
N LEU A 146 7.37 -12.97 -1.47
CA LEU A 146 6.75 -12.50 -0.23
C LEU A 146 5.23 -12.45 -0.38
N GLU A 147 4.52 -12.70 0.72
CA GLU A 147 3.06 -12.54 0.77
C GLU A 147 2.66 -11.06 0.92
N LEU A 148 2.78 -10.31 -0.18
CA LEU A 148 2.37 -8.91 -0.27
C LEU A 148 1.07 -8.76 -1.06
N PRO A 149 0.13 -7.89 -0.64
CA PRO A 149 -1.01 -7.52 -1.47
C PRO A 149 -0.58 -6.92 -2.80
N ARG A 150 -1.37 -7.12 -3.86
CA ARG A 150 -1.04 -6.62 -5.21
C ARG A 150 -0.80 -5.11 -5.26
N VAL A 151 -1.56 -4.35 -4.47
CA VAL A 151 -1.43 -2.89 -4.36
C VAL A 151 -0.20 -2.44 -3.56
N ALA A 152 0.47 -3.34 -2.84
CA ALA A 152 1.57 -2.98 -1.96
C ALA A 152 2.73 -2.31 -2.72
N SER A 153 3.05 -2.78 -3.92
CA SER A 153 4.12 -2.18 -4.74
C SER A 153 3.87 -0.69 -5.01
N TYR A 154 2.63 -0.32 -5.31
CA TYR A 154 2.26 1.07 -5.57
C TYR A 154 2.56 1.99 -4.37
N PHE A 155 2.24 1.52 -3.16
CA PHE A 155 2.50 2.30 -1.94
C PHE A 155 3.97 2.25 -1.52
N LEU A 156 4.63 1.10 -1.65
CA LEU A 156 6.05 0.92 -1.32
C LEU A 156 6.95 1.81 -2.20
N ASP A 157 6.67 1.89 -3.50
CA ASP A 157 7.41 2.75 -4.43
C ASP A 157 7.32 4.25 -4.05
N ARG A 158 6.27 4.62 -3.28
CA ARG A 158 6.03 5.97 -2.75
C ARG A 158 6.19 6.05 -1.22
N ALA A 159 6.88 5.08 -0.60
CA ALA A 159 6.99 4.97 0.86
C ALA A 159 7.47 6.27 1.52
N VAL A 160 8.49 6.91 0.93
CA VAL A 160 9.08 8.15 1.46
C VAL A 160 8.11 9.33 1.37
N GLU A 161 7.27 9.39 0.34
CA GLU A 161 6.26 10.44 0.19
C GLU A 161 5.12 10.24 1.18
N ILE A 162 4.57 9.03 1.23
CA ILE A 162 3.41 8.67 2.06
C ILE A 162 3.73 8.79 3.55
N ALA A 163 4.98 8.52 3.96
CA ALA A 163 5.39 8.63 5.35
C ALA A 163 5.46 10.08 5.87
N LYS A 164 5.44 11.10 4.98
CA LYS A 164 5.56 12.49 5.39
C LYS A 164 4.33 13.00 6.14
N VAL A 165 4.57 14.05 6.94
CA VAL A 165 3.54 14.76 7.71
C VAL A 165 2.48 15.46 6.85
N ASP A 166 2.93 16.01 5.72
CA ASP A 166 2.18 16.79 4.74
C ASP A 166 1.68 15.94 3.56
N TYR A 167 1.75 14.61 3.68
CA TYR A 167 1.20 13.70 2.70
C TYR A 167 -0.31 13.92 2.58
N GLU A 168 -0.79 14.21 1.37
CA GLU A 168 -2.21 14.31 1.06
C GLU A 168 -2.56 13.23 0.02
N PRO A 169 -3.49 12.31 0.33
CA PRO A 169 -3.85 11.23 -0.59
C PRO A 169 -4.38 11.77 -1.93
N SER A 170 -3.76 11.34 -3.01
CA SER A 170 -4.29 11.55 -4.36
C SER A 170 -5.56 10.72 -4.59
N ASP A 171 -6.30 11.02 -5.65
CA ASP A 171 -7.47 10.21 -6.03
C ASP A 171 -7.06 8.76 -6.37
N THR A 172 -5.85 8.54 -6.90
CA THR A 172 -5.31 7.19 -7.13
C THR A 172 -5.00 6.47 -5.82
N ASP A 173 -4.45 7.18 -4.83
CA ASP A 173 -4.20 6.62 -3.49
C ASP A 173 -5.51 6.18 -2.84
N ILE A 174 -6.52 7.02 -2.93
CA ILE A 174 -7.87 6.75 -2.44
C ILE A 174 -8.43 5.50 -3.13
N LEU A 175 -8.31 5.39 -4.46
CA LEU A 175 -8.80 4.24 -5.22
C LEU A 175 -8.13 2.92 -4.84
N TYR A 176 -6.83 2.94 -4.58
CA TYR A 176 -6.04 1.74 -4.25
C TYR A 176 -6.05 1.38 -2.77
N ALA A 177 -6.41 2.33 -1.89
CA ALA A 177 -6.64 2.01 -0.50
C ALA A 177 -7.75 0.96 -0.37
N GLU A 178 -7.47 -0.15 0.29
CA GLU A 178 -8.49 -1.13 0.62
C GLU A 178 -9.38 -0.59 1.75
N GLY A 179 -10.67 -0.90 1.72
CA GLY A 179 -11.63 -0.39 2.71
C GLY A 179 -12.23 0.99 2.39
N ILE A 180 -13.40 1.22 2.96
CA ILE A 180 -14.07 2.52 3.06
C ILE A 180 -14.63 2.56 4.47
N THR A 181 -14.17 3.49 5.29
CA THR A 181 -14.65 3.63 6.67
C THR A 181 -15.27 4.99 6.83
N THR A 182 -16.59 5.01 7.01
CA THR A 182 -17.28 6.07 7.73
C THR A 182 -17.32 5.69 9.21
N SER A 183 -17.47 6.66 10.11
CA SER A 183 -17.59 6.43 11.56
C SER A 183 -18.67 5.40 11.93
N ASP A 184 -19.69 5.27 11.07
CA ASP A 184 -20.90 4.50 11.32
C ASP A 184 -20.88 3.11 10.65
N GLY A 185 -19.75 2.73 10.03
CA GLY A 185 -19.55 1.41 9.43
C GLY A 185 -20.29 1.15 8.12
N LEU A 186 -21.00 2.15 7.58
CA LEU A 186 -21.67 2.07 6.28
C LEU A 186 -21.36 3.31 5.43
N ALA A 187 -20.68 3.10 4.30
CA ALA A 187 -20.46 4.13 3.30
C ALA A 187 -21.70 4.26 2.41
N SER A 188 -22.16 5.50 2.16
CA SER A 188 -23.27 5.77 1.26
C SER A 188 -23.06 7.07 0.49
N MET A 189 -23.57 7.12 -0.73
CA MET A 189 -23.60 8.31 -1.56
C MET A 189 -24.94 8.45 -2.27
N GLU A 190 -25.34 9.68 -2.56
CA GLU A 190 -26.47 9.97 -3.44
C GLU A 190 -25.94 10.56 -4.75
N PHE A 191 -26.51 10.13 -5.87
CA PHE A 191 -26.14 10.63 -7.19
C PHE A 191 -27.36 10.70 -8.12
N SER A 192 -27.24 11.49 -9.18
CA SER A 192 -28.24 11.59 -10.24
C SER A 192 -27.60 11.24 -11.58
N PHE A 193 -28.32 10.49 -12.41
CA PHE A 193 -27.89 10.28 -13.79
C PHE A 193 -27.89 11.61 -14.53
N ARG A 194 -26.82 11.90 -15.27
CA ARG A 194 -26.81 13.04 -16.19
C ARG A 194 -27.95 12.83 -17.18
N GLN A 195 -28.95 13.70 -17.14
CA GLN A 195 -30.00 13.73 -18.15
C GLN A 195 -29.29 14.10 -19.46
N ALA A 196 -29.10 13.13 -20.36
CA ALA A 196 -28.70 13.45 -21.72
C ALA A 196 -29.76 14.40 -22.26
N ASN A 197 -29.37 15.60 -22.70
CA ASN A 197 -30.27 16.56 -23.34
C ASN A 197 -31.07 15.82 -24.41
N GLN A 198 -32.35 15.54 -24.13
CA GLN A 198 -33.28 14.92 -25.07
C GLN A 198 -33.64 15.87 -26.24
N ASP A 199 -33.06 17.07 -26.28
CA ASP A 199 -33.29 18.09 -27.29
C ASP A 199 -32.72 17.74 -28.68
N VAL A 200 -31.91 16.69 -28.82
CA VAL A 200 -31.38 16.28 -30.13
C VAL A 200 -32.39 15.44 -30.93
N PHE A 201 -33.38 14.80 -30.29
CA PHE A 201 -34.34 13.93 -30.97
C PHE A 201 -35.74 14.52 -31.15
N ARG A 202 -36.01 15.73 -30.67
CA ARG A 202 -37.36 16.33 -30.74
C ARG A 202 -37.54 17.43 -31.78
N ASN A 203 -36.47 17.87 -32.45
CA ASN A 203 -36.51 19.03 -33.36
C ASN A 203 -36.45 18.68 -34.87
N GLN A 204 -36.78 17.44 -35.27
CA GLN A 204 -36.78 17.06 -36.70
C GLN A 204 -38.16 16.70 -37.29
N GLU A 205 -39.27 16.79 -36.56
CA GLU A 205 -40.59 16.37 -37.07
C GLU A 205 -41.60 17.50 -37.35
N GLU A 206 -41.23 18.78 -37.27
CA GLU A 206 -42.12 19.88 -37.68
C GLU A 206 -41.47 20.82 -38.71
N GLN A 207 -41.42 20.38 -39.96
CA GLN A 207 -41.50 21.31 -41.10
C GLN A 207 -42.80 21.02 -41.87
N PRO A 208 -43.76 21.96 -41.92
CA PRO A 208 -44.91 21.81 -42.80
C PRO A 208 -44.47 22.02 -44.25
N ASP A 209 -44.93 21.14 -45.14
CA ASP A 209 -44.72 21.21 -46.58
C ASP A 209 -45.15 22.58 -47.16
N PRO A 210 -44.39 23.17 -48.09
CA PRO A 210 -44.81 24.40 -48.75
C PRO A 210 -45.96 24.08 -49.71
N VAL A 211 -47.10 24.70 -49.45
CA VAL A 211 -48.30 24.65 -50.31
C VAL A 211 -47.99 25.35 -51.64
N LEU A 212 -48.15 24.63 -52.75
CA LEU A 212 -48.23 25.16 -54.12
C LEU A 212 -49.64 25.68 -54.43
#